data_AF-A0A6B3FQ60-F1
#
_entry.id   AF-A0A6B3FQ60-F1
#
_cell.length_a   1.000
_cell.length_b   1.000
_cell.length_c   1.000
_cell.angle_alpha   90.00
_cell.angle_beta   90.00
_cell.angle_gamma   90.00
#
_symmetry.space_group_name_H-M   'P 1'
#
loop_
_entity.id
_entity.type
_entity.pdbx_description
1 polymer ?
#
loop_
_entity_poly.entity_id
_entity_poly.type
_entity_poly.pdbx_seq_one_letter_code
_entity_poly.pdbx_strand_id
1 'polypeptide(L)'
;LTIDGDAYPAVVDGRIKWIVDAYTTTNGYPYASRTTLGDTTADSLTTNQRAVVAQQNQVNYIRNSVKATVDAYDGKVKLYEWDTEDPVLKTWRKAFPGTVEPRGDIPQELMDHLRYPQDLFKVQRELLTRYHVEDPAQFYSGSDAWQVPDDPTNKEPGSVPPYYLSM
;
A
#
# COMPACT_ATOMS: atom_id res chain seq x y z
N LEU A 1 5.95 -5.04 -9.88
CA LEU A 1 5.39 -4.88 -8.53
C LEU A 1 6.01 -3.63 -7.94
N THR A 2 5.21 -2.81 -7.28
CA THR A 2 5.64 -1.60 -6.58
C THR A 2 5.63 -1.90 -5.09
N ILE A 3 6.66 -1.52 -4.34
CA ILE A 3 6.78 -1.86 -2.92
C ILE A 3 6.30 -0.70 -2.03
N ASP A 4 5.71 -1.05 -0.89
CA ASP A 4 5.33 -0.13 0.18
C ASP A 4 6.57 0.46 0.87
N GLY A 5 6.44 1.69 1.38
CA GLY A 5 7.51 2.40 2.07
C GLY A 5 7.80 1.93 3.50
N ASP A 6 6.86 1.24 4.15
CA ASP A 6 6.91 0.86 5.56
C ASP A 6 7.13 -0.66 5.73
N ALA A 7 8.38 -1.09 5.59
CA ALA A 7 8.77 -2.46 5.90
C ALA A 7 8.84 -2.66 7.42
N TYR A 8 8.27 -3.76 7.93
CA TYR A 8 8.23 -4.04 9.37
C TYR A 8 8.73 -5.44 9.72
N PRO A 9 9.44 -5.60 10.85
CA PRO A 9 9.92 -6.90 11.29
C PRO A 9 8.82 -7.67 12.05
N ALA A 10 8.82 -8.99 11.90
CA ALA A 10 8.07 -9.93 12.72
C ALA A 10 8.94 -11.14 13.08
N VAL A 11 8.65 -11.76 14.23
CA VAL A 11 9.26 -13.05 14.59
C VAL A 11 8.31 -14.13 14.11
N VAL A 12 8.81 -15.00 13.24
CA VAL A 12 8.05 -16.12 12.66
C VAL A 12 8.93 -17.35 12.70
N ASP A 13 8.46 -18.42 13.35
CA ASP A 13 9.20 -19.65 13.60
C ASP A 13 10.54 -19.40 14.32
N GLY A 14 10.56 -18.41 15.23
CA GLY A 14 11.78 -18.01 15.94
C GLY A 14 12.82 -17.28 15.07
N ARG A 15 12.51 -16.93 13.82
CA ARG A 15 13.37 -16.13 12.94
C ARG A 15 12.75 -14.76 12.69
N ILE A 16 13.58 -13.73 12.66
CA ILE A 16 13.19 -12.38 12.23
C ILE A 16 12.98 -12.39 10.72
N LYS A 17 11.76 -12.07 10.28
CA LYS A 17 11.40 -11.83 8.89
C LYS A 17 10.97 -10.38 8.73
N TRP A 18 11.56 -9.68 7.77
CA TRP A 18 11.08 -8.39 7.32
C TRP A 18 9.92 -8.60 6.38
N ILE A 19 8.76 -8.03 6.70
CA ILE A 19 7.56 -8.08 5.88
C ILE A 19 7.50 -6.78 5.08
N VAL A 20 7.27 -6.91 3.78
CA VAL A 20 7.13 -5.79 2.86
C VAL A 20 5.86 -5.98 2.04
N ASP A 21 5.00 -4.99 2.04
CA ASP A 21 3.81 -5.00 1.21
C ASP A 21 4.17 -4.63 -0.23
N ALA A 22 3.54 -5.31 -1.18
CA ALA A 22 3.78 -5.12 -2.60
C ALA A 22 2.47 -5.00 -3.39
N TYR A 23 2.45 -3.96 -4.21
CA TYR A 23 1.33 -3.56 -5.03
C TYR A 23 1.50 -3.99 -6.47
N THR A 24 0.39 -4.39 -7.08
CA THR A 24 0.25 -4.26 -8.53
C THR A 24 -0.26 -2.85 -8.82
N THR A 25 0.40 -2.18 -9.76
CA THR A 25 0.06 -0.82 -10.16
C THR A 25 0.08 -0.70 -11.67
N THR A 26 -0.83 0.07 -12.23
CA THR A 26 -0.78 0.47 -13.65
C THR A 26 -1.37 1.87 -13.83
N ASN A 27 -0.99 2.52 -14.93
CA ASN A 27 -1.57 3.79 -15.39
C ASN A 27 -2.45 3.60 -16.65
N GLY A 28 -2.67 2.34 -17.04
CA GLY A 28 -3.41 1.95 -18.24
C GLY A 28 -4.78 1.34 -17.95
N TYR A 29 -5.29 1.41 -16.71
CA TYR A 29 -6.58 0.82 -16.39
C TYR A 29 -7.71 1.67 -16.99
N PRO A 30 -8.62 1.09 -17.80
CA PRO A 30 -9.64 1.87 -18.49
C PRO A 30 -10.65 2.46 -17.52
N TYR A 31 -11.18 3.65 -17.84
CA TYR A 31 -12.23 4.34 -17.07
C TYR A 31 -11.91 4.61 -15.58
N ALA A 32 -10.62 4.69 -15.22
CA ALA A 32 -10.20 4.98 -13.85
C ALA A 32 -9.49 6.34 -13.73
N SER A 33 -9.79 7.07 -12.65
CA SER A 33 -9.13 8.33 -12.30
C SER A 33 -7.65 8.10 -12.00
N ARG A 34 -6.80 9.01 -12.48
CA ARG A 34 -5.36 9.00 -12.17
C ARG A 34 -5.09 9.69 -10.83
N THR A 35 -4.10 9.18 -10.11
CA THR A 35 -3.52 9.79 -8.91
C THR A 35 -2.00 9.63 -8.94
N THR A 36 -1.27 10.51 -8.25
CA THR A 36 0.20 10.44 -8.15
C THR A 36 0.57 9.80 -6.81
N LEU A 37 1.18 8.60 -6.83
CA LEU A 37 1.47 7.85 -5.60
C LEU A 37 2.45 8.57 -4.67
N GLY A 38 3.50 9.19 -5.21
CA GLY A 38 4.54 9.85 -4.40
C GLY A 38 4.00 11.04 -3.59
N ASP A 39 3.11 11.84 -4.17
CA ASP A 39 2.52 12.99 -3.45
C ASP A 39 1.45 12.54 -2.45
N THR A 40 0.70 11.49 -2.80
CA THR A 40 -0.45 11.02 -2.01
C THR A 40 -0.03 10.26 -0.74
N THR A 41 1.17 9.69 -0.72
CA THR A 41 1.67 8.86 0.38
C THR A 41 2.57 9.62 1.35
N ALA A 42 2.81 10.90 1.08
CA ALA A 42 3.57 11.78 1.96
C ALA A 42 2.79 12.11 3.24
N ASP A 43 3.46 11.98 4.38
CA ASP A 43 2.98 12.45 5.68
C ASP A 43 4.15 13.03 6.50
N SER A 44 3.86 13.44 7.73
CA SER A 44 4.84 14.03 8.63
C SER A 44 6.03 13.10 8.98
N LEU A 45 5.90 11.78 8.84
CA LEU A 45 6.94 10.79 9.10
C LEU A 45 7.72 10.41 7.84
N THR A 46 7.05 10.37 6.68
CA THR A 46 7.64 9.87 5.43
C THR A 46 8.23 10.95 4.52
N THR A 47 8.00 12.23 4.83
CA THR A 47 8.47 13.39 4.02
C THR A 47 9.96 13.31 3.65
N ASN A 48 10.79 12.77 4.54
CA ASN A 48 12.25 12.63 4.36
C ASN A 48 12.73 11.20 4.05
N GLN A 49 11.84 10.20 4.06
CA GLN A 49 12.17 8.77 3.88
C GLN A 49 11.64 8.25 2.54
N ARG A 50 11.87 9.00 1.45
CA ARG A 50 11.38 8.74 0.07
C ARG A 50 11.99 7.49 -0.60
N ALA A 51 12.48 6.52 0.14
CA ALA A 51 13.33 5.46 -0.40
C ALA A 51 12.60 4.46 -1.31
N VAL A 52 11.27 4.40 -1.31
CA VAL A 52 10.59 3.25 -1.95
C VAL A 52 9.28 3.55 -2.68
N VAL A 53 8.52 4.58 -2.31
CA VAL A 53 7.25 4.87 -3.01
C VAL A 53 7.54 5.55 -4.34
N ALA A 54 7.62 4.72 -5.38
CA ALA A 54 7.46 5.03 -6.79
C ALA A 54 7.87 6.46 -7.21
N GLN A 55 9.06 6.60 -7.80
CA GLN A 55 9.43 7.72 -8.67
C GLN A 55 8.18 8.26 -9.41
N GLN A 56 7.60 9.36 -8.92
CA GLN A 56 6.49 10.15 -9.49
C GLN A 56 5.58 9.45 -10.53
N ASN A 57 5.13 8.23 -10.26
CA ASN A 57 4.33 7.49 -11.23
C ASN A 57 2.86 7.78 -10.96
N GLN A 58 2.24 8.44 -11.93
CA GLN A 58 0.78 8.46 -12.00
C GLN A 58 0.29 7.02 -12.16
N VAL A 59 -0.67 6.64 -11.33
CA VAL A 59 -1.37 5.36 -11.43
C VAL A 59 -2.87 5.62 -11.46
N ASN A 60 -3.61 4.73 -12.10
CA ASN A 60 -5.06 4.68 -12.01
C ASN A 60 -5.56 3.31 -11.57
N TYR A 61 -4.64 2.49 -11.08
CA TYR A 61 -4.90 1.18 -10.50
C TYR A 61 -3.84 0.87 -9.47
N ILE A 62 -4.28 0.41 -8.31
CA ILE A 62 -3.43 -0.09 -7.24
C ILE A 62 -4.17 -1.17 -6.46
N ARG A 63 -3.52 -2.30 -6.20
CA ARG A 63 -4.03 -3.38 -5.34
C ARG A 63 -2.90 -3.91 -4.46
N ASN A 64 -3.16 -4.04 -3.15
CA ASN A 64 -2.30 -4.79 -2.22
C ASN A 64 -2.35 -6.27 -2.59
N SER A 65 -1.41 -6.71 -3.41
CA SER A 65 -1.53 -7.97 -4.15
C SER A 65 -0.58 -9.03 -3.65
N VAL A 66 0.56 -8.61 -3.10
CA VAL A 66 1.61 -9.51 -2.65
C VAL A 66 2.09 -9.10 -1.27
N LYS A 67 2.31 -10.09 -0.40
CA LYS A 67 3.08 -9.94 0.84
C LYS A 67 4.46 -10.56 0.61
N ALA A 68 5.51 -9.76 0.71
CA ALA A 68 6.87 -10.25 0.60
C ALA A 68 7.47 -10.43 2.01
N THR A 69 8.28 -11.48 2.18
CA THR A 69 9.12 -11.64 3.37
C THR A 69 10.58 -11.76 2.99
N VAL A 70 11.46 -11.13 3.75
CA VAL A 70 12.91 -11.28 3.66
C VAL A 70 13.41 -11.82 4.99
N ASP A 71 13.99 -13.02 4.99
CA ASP A 71 14.60 -13.59 6.19
C ASP A 71 15.87 -12.82 6.56
N ALA A 72 15.96 -12.34 7.81
CA ALA A 72 17.07 -11.50 8.24
C ALA A 72 18.41 -12.25 8.35
N TYR A 73 18.40 -13.58 8.36
CA TYR A 73 19.61 -14.39 8.57
C TYR A 73 20.24 -14.88 7.26
N ASP A 74 19.41 -15.23 6.27
CA ASP A 74 19.88 -15.79 5.00
C ASP A 74 19.48 -14.96 3.77
N GLY A 75 18.68 -13.90 3.95
CA GLY A 75 18.23 -13.03 2.86
C GLY A 75 17.21 -13.68 1.93
N LYS A 76 16.68 -14.86 2.25
CA LYS A 76 15.70 -15.54 1.41
C LYS A 76 14.45 -14.71 1.29
N VAL A 77 14.10 -14.39 0.05
CA VAL A 77 12.87 -13.68 -0.31
C VAL A 77 11.77 -14.70 -0.63
N LYS A 78 10.60 -14.51 -0.05
CA LYS A 78 9.37 -15.20 -0.45
C LYS A 78 8.30 -14.17 -0.79
N LEU A 79 7.53 -14.44 -1.82
CA LEU A 79 6.38 -13.63 -2.22
C LEU A 79 5.13 -14.48 -2.07
N TYR A 80 4.15 -13.97 -1.34
CA TYR A 80 2.87 -14.63 -1.11
C TYR A 80 1.76 -13.85 -1.80
N GLU A 81 0.85 -14.57 -2.45
CA GLU A 81 -0.38 -14.01 -2.99
C GLU A 81 -1.28 -13.50 -1.86
N TRP A 82 -1.76 -12.26 -1.99
CA TRP A 82 -2.67 -11.63 -1.04
C TRP A 82 -4.06 -11.44 -1.63
N ASP A 83 -4.17 -10.69 -2.72
CA ASP A 83 -5.42 -10.46 -3.46
C ASP A 83 -5.55 -11.52 -4.56
N THR A 84 -6.30 -12.58 -4.27
CA THR A 84 -6.55 -13.70 -5.20
C THR A 84 -7.45 -13.29 -6.37
N GLU A 85 -8.09 -12.12 -6.31
CA GLU A 85 -8.99 -11.64 -7.36
C GLU A 85 -8.26 -10.73 -8.36
N ASP A 86 -7.13 -10.13 -7.96
CA ASP A 86 -6.36 -9.18 -8.78
C ASP A 86 -5.98 -9.75 -10.18
N PRO A 87 -6.54 -9.19 -11.27
CA PRO A 87 -6.21 -9.62 -12.63
C PRO A 87 -4.75 -9.33 -13.02
N VAL A 88 -4.14 -8.28 -12.46
CA VAL A 88 -2.75 -7.93 -12.74
C VAL A 88 -1.82 -8.95 -12.09
N LEU A 89 -2.06 -9.32 -10.83
CA LEU A 89 -1.32 -10.39 -10.16
C LEU A 89 -1.47 -11.72 -10.89
N LYS A 90 -2.69 -12.11 -11.27
CA LYS A 90 -2.93 -13.34 -12.06
C LYS A 90 -2.10 -13.36 -13.33
N THR A 91 -1.99 -12.23 -14.02
CA THR A 91 -1.16 -12.11 -15.24
C THR A 91 0.32 -12.20 -14.91
N TRP A 92 0.76 -11.56 -13.83
CA TRP A 92 2.15 -11.62 -13.37
C TRP A 92 2.58 -13.05 -13.01
N ARG A 93 1.73 -13.80 -12.28
CA ARG A 93 1.96 -15.21 -11.93
C ARG A 93 2.02 -16.13 -13.15
N LYS A 94 1.30 -15.81 -14.23
CA LYS A 94 1.39 -16.52 -15.51
C LYS A 94 2.70 -16.21 -16.25
N ALA A 95 3.13 -14.95 -16.23
CA ALA A 95 4.38 -14.53 -16.87
C ALA A 95 5.63 -15.00 -16.13
N PHE A 96 5.56 -15.12 -14.80
CA PHE A 96 6.64 -15.58 -13.92
C PHE A 96 6.20 -16.75 -13.03
N PRO A 97 6.07 -17.96 -13.59
CA PRO A 97 5.61 -19.13 -12.84
C PRO A 97 6.53 -19.45 -11.66
N GLY A 98 5.92 -19.80 -10.52
CA GLY A 98 6.65 -20.20 -9.31
C GLY A 98 7.27 -19.06 -8.49
N THR A 99 7.14 -17.80 -8.94
CA THR A 99 7.71 -16.65 -8.19
C THR A 99 6.80 -16.16 -7.06
N VAL A 100 5.49 -16.41 -7.13
CA VAL A 100 4.53 -16.10 -6.04
C VAL A 100 3.91 -17.39 -5.52
N GLU A 101 4.11 -17.64 -4.22
CA GLU A 101 3.48 -18.71 -3.45
C GLU A 101 1.99 -18.40 -3.22
N PRO A 102 1.09 -19.40 -3.30
CA PRO A 102 -0.32 -19.24 -2.96
C PRO A 102 -0.53 -18.66 -1.55
N ARG A 103 -1.65 -17.95 -1.35
CA ARG A 103 -2.05 -17.42 -0.03
C ARG A 103 -2.10 -18.49 1.07
N GLY A 104 -2.49 -19.71 0.71
CA GLY A 104 -2.58 -20.84 1.64
C GLY A 104 -1.22 -21.32 2.18
N ASP A 105 -0.11 -20.94 1.54
CA ASP A 105 1.24 -21.30 1.97
C ASP A 105 1.81 -20.29 2.99
N ILE A 106 1.05 -19.24 3.34
CA ILE A 106 1.40 -18.31 4.40
C ILE A 106 1.27 -19.03 5.75
N PRO A 107 2.36 -19.19 6.53
CA PRO A 107 2.29 -19.78 7.87
C PRO A 107 1.36 -18.98 8.78
N GLN A 108 0.65 -19.64 9.70
CA GLN A 108 -0.30 -18.96 10.60
C GLN A 108 0.38 -17.86 11.43
N GLU A 109 1.57 -18.13 11.98
CA GLU A 109 2.33 -17.12 12.74
C GLU A 109 2.71 -15.91 11.88
N LEU A 110 3.01 -16.11 10.59
CA LEU A 110 3.20 -14.98 9.67
C LEU A 110 1.89 -14.23 9.44
N MET A 111 0.78 -14.95 9.23
CA MET A 111 -0.54 -14.36 8.99
C MET A 111 -0.98 -13.42 10.12
N ASP A 112 -0.72 -13.81 11.37
CA ASP A 112 -1.07 -13.03 12.57
C ASP A 112 -0.32 -11.69 12.66
N HIS A 113 0.82 -11.57 11.96
CA HIS A 113 1.60 -10.34 11.89
C HIS A 113 1.26 -9.45 10.69
N LEU A 114 0.52 -9.94 9.71
CA LEU A 114 0.24 -9.18 8.49
C LEU A 114 -0.71 -8.01 8.78
N ARG A 115 -0.34 -6.83 8.26
CA ARG A 115 -1.09 -5.58 8.42
C ARG A 115 -1.64 -5.07 7.10
N TYR A 116 -2.56 -4.11 7.21
CA TYR A 116 -3.04 -3.37 6.04
C TYR A 116 -2.03 -2.28 5.67
N PRO A 117 -1.61 -2.15 4.40
CA PRO A 117 -0.52 -1.26 4.03
C PRO A 117 -0.86 0.22 4.27
N GLN A 118 0.10 0.98 4.79
CA GLN A 118 -0.11 2.41 5.08
C GLN A 118 -0.22 3.24 3.80
N ASP A 119 0.62 3.00 2.79
CA ASP A 119 0.61 3.82 1.57
C ASP A 119 -0.69 3.64 0.79
N LEU A 120 -1.20 2.41 0.69
CA LEU A 120 -2.50 2.16 0.09
C LEU A 120 -3.63 2.85 0.86
N PHE A 121 -3.58 2.83 2.19
CA PHE A 121 -4.56 3.54 3.01
C PHE A 121 -4.51 5.05 2.73
N LYS A 122 -3.33 5.65 2.63
CA LYS A 122 -3.18 7.09 2.30
C LYS A 122 -3.76 7.41 0.92
N VAL A 123 -3.53 6.55 -0.08
CA VAL A 123 -4.15 6.68 -1.41
C VAL A 123 -5.66 6.64 -1.35
N GLN A 124 -6.23 5.69 -0.62
CA GLN A 124 -7.68 5.58 -0.45
C GLN A 124 -8.25 6.79 0.30
N ARG A 125 -7.57 7.24 1.36
CA ARG A 125 -7.93 8.44 2.13
C ARG A 125 -7.97 9.68 1.25
N GLU A 126 -6.95 9.90 0.41
CA GLU A 126 -6.92 11.04 -0.53
C GLU A 126 -8.06 10.95 -1.55
N LEU A 127 -8.32 9.77 -2.13
CA LEU A 127 -9.44 9.61 -3.06
C LEU A 127 -10.79 9.91 -2.39
N LEU A 128 -10.97 9.48 -1.15
CA LEU A 128 -12.18 9.75 -0.38
C LEU A 128 -12.38 11.24 -0.11
N THR A 129 -11.35 12.08 -0.13
CA THR A 129 -11.54 13.54 0.02
C THR A 129 -12.48 14.14 -1.04
N ARG A 130 -12.55 13.51 -2.21
CA ARG A 130 -13.35 13.97 -3.36
C ARG A 130 -14.49 13.02 -3.72
N TYR A 131 -14.21 11.72 -3.70
CA TYR A 131 -15.12 10.71 -4.27
C TYR A 131 -16.10 10.09 -3.27
N HIS A 132 -16.16 10.57 -2.03
CA HIS A 132 -17.24 10.19 -1.10
C HIS A 132 -18.57 10.88 -1.45
N VAL A 133 -18.54 11.95 -2.24
CA VAL A 133 -19.73 12.71 -2.65
C VAL A 133 -20.41 12.02 -3.83
N GLU A 134 -21.62 11.52 -3.61
CA GLU A 134 -22.39 10.80 -4.64
C GLU A 134 -23.28 11.73 -5.49
N ASP A 135 -23.68 12.90 -4.97
CA ASP A 135 -24.48 13.86 -5.72
C ASP A 135 -23.64 14.60 -6.79
N PRO A 136 -24.00 14.53 -8.08
CA PRO A 136 -23.19 15.13 -9.15
C PRO A 136 -23.06 16.66 -9.07
N ALA A 137 -24.09 17.36 -8.59
CA ALA A 137 -24.07 18.82 -8.50
C ALA A 137 -23.13 19.27 -7.36
N GLN A 138 -23.18 18.59 -6.22
CA GLN A 138 -22.27 18.81 -5.10
C GLN A 138 -20.83 18.46 -5.48
N PHE A 139 -20.61 17.30 -6.11
CA PHE A 139 -19.29 16.89 -6.59
C PHE A 139 -18.68 17.93 -7.53
N TYR A 140 -19.45 18.43 -8.51
CA TYR A 140 -18.99 19.45 -9.45
C TYR A 140 -18.70 20.80 -8.78
N SER A 141 -19.47 21.17 -7.75
CA SER A 141 -19.27 22.41 -7.00
C SER A 141 -18.05 22.38 -6.07
N GLY A 142 -17.59 21.19 -5.66
CA GLY A 142 -16.51 21.01 -4.69
C GLY A 142 -16.84 21.47 -3.26
N SER A 143 -18.11 21.72 -2.95
CA SER A 143 -18.55 22.33 -1.68
C SER A 143 -18.46 21.39 -0.46
N ASP A 144 -18.32 20.09 -0.67
CA ASP A 144 -18.25 19.06 0.39
C ASP A 144 -16.93 18.26 0.32
N ALA A 145 -15.84 18.87 -0.14
CA ALA A 145 -14.54 18.19 -0.14
C ALA A 145 -14.01 18.05 1.29
N TRP A 146 -13.60 16.84 1.68
CA TRP A 146 -12.91 16.64 2.96
C TRP A 146 -11.45 17.04 2.85
N GLN A 147 -10.83 17.33 4.00
CA GLN A 147 -9.40 17.58 4.08
C GLN A 147 -8.77 16.62 5.09
N VAL A 148 -7.59 16.13 4.73
CA VAL A 148 -6.75 15.39 5.65
C VAL A 148 -6.16 16.39 6.66
N PRO A 149 -6.33 16.18 7.97
CA PRO A 149 -5.81 17.12 8.96
C PRO A 149 -4.29 17.08 9.03
N ASP A 150 -3.70 18.22 9.41
CA ASP A 150 -2.29 18.32 9.76
C ASP A 150 -1.98 17.58 11.07
N ASP A 151 -0.76 17.07 11.17
CA ASP A 151 -0.23 16.42 12.36
C ASP A 151 0.05 17.46 13.47
N PRO A 152 -0.68 17.43 14.59
CA PRO A 152 -0.50 18.41 15.67
C PRO A 152 0.78 18.18 16.48
N THR A 153 1.49 17.08 16.26
CA THR A 153 2.69 16.72 17.04
C THR A 153 3.99 17.27 16.44
N ASN A 154 3.95 17.75 15.19
CA ASN A 154 5.09 18.26 14.46
C ASN A 154 5.00 19.78 14.24
N LYS A 155 6.15 20.45 14.20
CA LYS A 155 6.24 21.91 13.94
C LYS A 155 6.15 22.26 12.46
N GLU A 156 6.57 21.33 11.59
CA GLU A 156 6.47 21.47 10.14
C GLU A 156 5.09 20.97 9.67
N PRO A 157 4.44 21.64 8.71
CA PRO A 157 3.18 21.18 8.14
C PRO A 157 3.33 19.79 7.50
N GLY A 158 2.38 18.91 7.77
CA GLY A 158 2.35 17.57 7.20
C GLY A 158 1.10 16.82 7.63
N SER A 159 0.48 16.08 6.73
CA SER A 159 -0.70 15.29 7.05
C SER A 159 -0.42 14.29 8.17
N VAL A 160 -1.42 14.07 9.03
CA VAL A 160 -1.32 13.04 10.08
C VAL A 160 -1.07 11.65 9.47
N PRO A 161 -0.08 10.88 9.97
CA PRO A 161 0.18 9.53 9.50
C PRO A 161 -0.93 8.57 9.96
N PRO A 162 -1.25 7.52 9.19
CA PRO A 162 -2.09 6.44 9.69
C PRO A 162 -1.36 5.66 10.79
N TYR A 163 -2.11 5.13 11.75
CA TYR A 163 -1.56 4.32 12.83
C TYR A 163 -2.36 3.02 12.97
N TYR A 164 -1.66 1.96 13.38
CA TYR A 164 -2.29 0.68 13.71
C TYR A 164 -2.77 0.71 15.15
N LEU A 165 -4.02 0.29 15.38
CA LEU A 165 -4.51 0.01 16.72
C LEU A 165 -4.13 -1.42 17.10
N SER A 166 -3.20 -1.56 18.05
CA SER A 166 -2.97 -2.82 18.75
C SER A 166 -3.78 -2.80 20.05
N MET A 167 -4.73 -3.74 20.21
CA MET A 167 -5.37 -4.04 21.49
C MET A 167 -4.51 -4.97 22.33
#